data_AF-A0A1V5V0D7-F1
#
_entry.id   AF-A0A1V5V0D7-F1
#
_cell.length_a   1.000
_cell.length_b   1.000
_cell.length_c   1.000
_cell.angle_alpha   90.00
_cell.angle_beta   90.00
_cell.angle_gamma   90.00
#
_symmetry.space_group_name_H-M   'P 1'
#
loop_
_entity.id
_entity.type
_entity.pdbx_description
1 polymer ?
#
loop_
_entity_poly.entity_id
_entity_poly.type
_entity_poly.pdbx_seq_one_letter_code
_entity_poly.pdbx_strand_id
1 'polypeptide(L)'
;MREDKKTTVITFKAEEELLSALEKLPNKSEFIREAIFNALKETCPLCGGAGFLNEKQRRHWKSFAREHTLRRCGRCDGLSIECRDRESSRSHPKKSLDKEKCL
;
A
#
# COMPACT_ATOMS: atom_id res chain seq x y z
N MET A 1 -6.94 3.36 -32.87
CA MET A 1 -7.49 4.59 -32.26
C MET A 1 -7.01 4.61 -30.81
N ARG A 2 -6.30 5.65 -30.37
CA ARG A 2 -5.87 5.77 -28.98
C ARG A 2 -7.06 6.24 -28.16
N GLU A 3 -7.42 5.51 -27.13
CA GLU A 3 -8.51 5.87 -26.23
C GLU A 3 -7.99 6.95 -25.29
N ASP A 4 -8.34 8.20 -25.55
CA ASP A 4 -8.00 9.32 -24.69
C ASP A 4 -8.66 9.10 -23.31
N LYS A 5 -7.83 8.82 -22.31
CA LYS A 5 -8.29 8.64 -20.93
C LYS A 5 -9.01 9.91 -20.51
N LYS A 6 -10.30 9.80 -20.17
CA LYS A 6 -11.09 10.92 -19.67
C LYS A 6 -10.43 11.48 -18.42
N THR A 7 -9.92 12.71 -18.51
CA THR A 7 -9.42 13.48 -17.37
C THR A 7 -10.51 14.39 -16.85
N THR A 8 -10.70 14.43 -15.53
CA THR A 8 -11.62 15.36 -14.85
C THR A 8 -10.81 16.31 -13.99
N VAL A 9 -11.19 17.60 -13.98
CA VAL A 9 -10.57 18.62 -13.14
C VAL A 9 -11.21 18.59 -11.76
N ILE A 10 -10.38 18.58 -10.72
CA ILE A 10 -10.79 18.74 -9.33
C ILE A 10 -10.22 20.05 -8.80
N THR A 11 -11.01 20.77 -8.01
CA THR A 11 -10.59 22.00 -7.33
C THR A 11 -10.64 21.75 -5.83
N PHE A 12 -9.57 22.07 -5.12
CA PHE A 12 -9.50 21.98 -3.67
C PHE A 12 -8.91 23.27 -3.10
N LYS A 13 -9.24 23.55 -1.84
CA LYS A 13 -8.64 24.65 -1.09
C LYS A 13 -7.31 24.18 -0.50
N ALA A 14 -6.28 25.02 -0.62
CA ALA A 14 -4.95 24.76 -0.06
C ALA A 14 -4.50 25.95 0.78
N GLU A 15 -3.67 25.67 1.78
CA GLU A 15 -2.97 26.70 2.55
C GLU A 15 -1.87 27.33 1.71
N GLU A 16 -1.47 28.56 2.06
CA GLU A 16 -0.54 29.37 1.29
C GLU A 16 0.86 28.74 1.17
N GLU A 17 1.29 28.02 2.21
CA GLU A 17 2.55 27.27 2.20
C GLU A 17 2.55 26.17 1.13
N LEU A 18 1.45 25.42 1.01
CA LEU A 18 1.30 24.36 0.01
C LEU A 18 1.25 24.94 -1.41
N LEU A 19 0.54 26.06 -1.60
CA LEU A 19 0.52 26.78 -2.89
C LEU A 19 1.94 27.20 -3.30
N SER A 20 2.67 27.84 -2.39
CA SER A 20 4.05 28.31 -2.63
C SER A 20 5.01 27.16 -2.96
N ALA A 21 4.80 25.99 -2.37
CA ALA A 21 5.58 24.79 -2.68
C ALA A 21 5.23 24.25 -4.08
N LEU A 22 3.94 24.15 -4.42
CA LEU A 22 3.47 23.65 -5.72
C LEU A 22 3.87 24.59 -6.86
N GLU A 23 3.92 25.91 -6.65
CA GLU A 23 4.33 26.90 -7.64
C GLU A 23 5.75 26.71 -8.17
N LYS A 24 6.64 26.14 -7.35
CA LYS A 24 8.03 25.87 -7.72
C LYS A 24 8.18 24.64 -8.62
N LEU A 25 7.11 23.84 -8.78
CA LEU A 25 7.15 22.60 -9.54
C LEU A 25 6.95 22.84 -11.04
N PRO A 26 7.77 22.24 -11.91
CA PRO A 26 7.62 22.37 -13.35
C PRO A 26 6.31 21.73 -13.87
N ASN A 27 5.82 20.67 -13.22
CA ASN A 27 4.57 20.00 -13.57
C ASN A 27 3.76 19.59 -12.33
N LYS A 28 2.94 20.53 -11.83
CA LYS A 28 2.08 20.36 -10.64
C LYS A 28 1.15 19.15 -10.75
N SER A 29 0.51 19.00 -11.90
CA SER A 29 -0.49 17.95 -12.13
C SER A 29 0.12 16.55 -12.08
N GLU A 30 1.32 16.39 -12.61
CA GLU A 30 2.05 15.12 -12.55
C GLU A 30 2.50 14.78 -11.14
N PHE A 31 3.13 15.74 -10.46
CA PHE A 31 3.54 15.58 -9.06
C PHE A 31 2.35 15.19 -8.16
N ILE A 32 1.22 15.92 -8.26
CA ILE A 32 0.03 15.63 -7.45
C ILE A 32 -0.52 14.24 -7.76
N ARG A 33 -0.58 13.84 -9.04
CA ARG A 33 -1.01 12.49 -9.42
C ARG A 33 -0.11 11.42 -8.79
N GLU A 34 1.20 11.55 -8.91
CA GLU A 34 2.15 10.58 -8.35
C GLU A 34 2.12 10.55 -6.82
N ALA A 35 2.07 11.70 -6.16
CA ALA A 35 1.98 11.79 -4.71
C ALA A 35 0.71 11.10 -4.19
N ILE A 36 -0.44 11.36 -4.82
CA ILE A 36 -1.70 10.68 -4.50
C ILE A 36 -1.59 9.18 -4.79
N PHE A 37 -1.09 8.78 -5.96
CA PHE A 37 -0.94 7.36 -6.28
C PHE A 37 0.03 6.64 -5.34
N ASN A 38 1.10 7.28 -4.89
CA ASN A 38 2.06 6.69 -3.96
C ASN A 38 1.45 6.55 -2.58
N ALA A 39 0.76 7.58 -2.08
CA ALA A 39 -0.03 7.49 -0.86
C ALA A 39 -1.11 6.39 -0.96
N LEU A 40 -1.69 6.20 -2.15
CA LEU A 40 -2.65 5.14 -2.42
C LEU A 40 -2.01 3.76 -2.62
N LYS A 41 -0.78 3.65 -3.12
CA LYS A 41 -0.03 2.38 -3.18
C LYS A 41 0.33 1.88 -1.78
N GLU A 42 0.47 2.78 -0.81
CA GLU A 42 0.58 2.44 0.61
C GLU A 42 -0.77 2.16 1.28
N THR A 43 -1.88 2.24 0.53
CA THR A 43 -3.20 1.93 1.07
C THR A 43 -3.28 0.46 1.45
N CYS A 44 -3.71 0.20 2.69
CA CYS A 44 -3.81 -1.15 3.22
C CYS A 44 -4.64 -2.05 2.27
N PRO A 45 -4.04 -3.10 1.67
CA PRO A 45 -4.67 -3.90 0.63
C PRO A 45 -5.87 -4.70 1.15
N LEU A 46 -5.99 -4.85 2.47
CA LEU A 46 -7.09 -5.58 3.10
C LEU A 46 -8.35 -4.71 3.27
N CYS A 47 -8.19 -3.48 3.76
CA CYS A 47 -9.34 -2.57 3.98
C CYS A 47 -9.56 -1.59 2.82
N GLY A 48 -8.65 -1.53 1.85
CA GLY A 48 -8.70 -0.56 0.75
C GLY A 48 -8.63 0.89 1.22
N GLY A 49 -8.02 1.15 2.38
CA GLY A 49 -7.88 2.48 2.95
C GLY A 49 -9.05 2.92 3.84
N ALA A 50 -10.07 2.08 4.02
CA ALA A 50 -11.21 2.40 4.88
C ALA A 50 -10.84 2.50 6.37
N GLY A 51 -9.70 1.93 6.80
CA GLY A 51 -9.31 1.87 8.22
C GLY A 51 -10.09 0.85 9.06
N PHE A 52 -11.14 0.24 8.51
CA PHE A 52 -11.92 -0.83 9.13
C PHE A 52 -12.29 -1.92 8.11
N LEU A 53 -12.57 -3.12 8.60
CA LEU A 53 -13.07 -4.22 7.77
C LEU A 53 -14.59 -4.31 7.85
N ASN A 54 -15.23 -4.31 6.69
CA ASN A 54 -16.64 -4.68 6.58
C ASN A 54 -16.86 -6.15 6.99
N GLU A 55 -18.12 -6.58 7.14
CA GLU A 55 -18.41 -7.92 7.68
C GLU A 55 -17.80 -9.06 6.85
N LYS A 56 -17.86 -8.95 5.51
CA LYS A 56 -17.31 -9.95 4.60
C LYS A 56 -15.78 -10.01 4.72
N GLN A 57 -15.11 -8.86 4.64
CA GLN A 57 -13.65 -8.76 4.81
C GLN A 57 -13.20 -9.31 6.16
N ARG A 58 -13.92 -9.00 7.25
CA ARG A 58 -13.61 -9.48 8.60
C ARG A 58 -13.72 -11.00 8.70
N ARG A 59 -14.71 -11.60 8.04
CA ARG A 59 -14.88 -13.05 7.98
C ARG A 59 -13.69 -13.71 7.26
N HIS A 60 -13.28 -13.17 6.11
CA HIS A 60 -12.11 -13.66 5.39
C HIS A 60 -10.82 -13.49 6.20
N TRP A 61 -10.63 -12.32 6.83
CA TRP A 61 -9.48 -12.05 7.69
C TRP A 61 -9.40 -13.02 8.87
N LYS A 62 -10.52 -13.30 9.55
CA LYS A 62 -10.57 -14.28 10.64
C LYS A 62 -10.17 -15.67 10.19
N SER A 63 -10.56 -16.10 8.99
CA SER A 63 -10.14 -17.39 8.44
C SER A 63 -8.64 -17.41 8.18
N PHE A 64 -8.11 -16.37 7.52
CA PHE A 64 -6.68 -16.25 7.20
C PHE A 64 -5.80 -16.21 8.47
N ALA A 65 -6.22 -15.44 9.48
CA ALA A 65 -5.53 -15.28 10.76
C ALA A 65 -5.60 -16.51 11.69
N ARG A 66 -6.29 -17.59 11.29
CA ARG A 66 -6.18 -18.89 11.99
C ARG A 66 -4.84 -19.55 11.73
N GLU A 67 -4.39 -19.49 10.48
CA GLU A 67 -3.16 -20.13 10.01
C GLU A 67 -1.98 -19.15 9.94
N HIS A 68 -2.25 -17.85 10.10
CA HIS A 68 -1.24 -16.80 10.02
C HIS A 68 -1.27 -15.90 11.27
N THR A 69 -0.12 -15.36 11.65
CA THR A 69 0.05 -14.47 12.80
C THR A 69 0.79 -13.20 12.38
N LEU A 70 0.48 -12.09 13.03
CA LEU A 70 1.24 -10.84 12.89
C LEU A 70 2.37 -10.84 13.92
N ARG A 71 3.60 -10.66 13.45
CA ARG A 71 4.81 -10.50 14.28
C ARG A 71 5.51 -9.20 13.93
N ARG A 72 6.19 -8.60 14.90
CA ARG A 72 7.10 -7.47 14.64
C ARG A 72 8.44 -8.02 14.16
N CYS A 73 8.95 -7.46 13.07
CA CYS A 73 10.26 -7.81 12.54
C CYS A 73 11.35 -7.32 13.50
N GLY A 74 12.20 -8.22 13.99
CA GLY A 74 13.31 -7.83 14.88
C GLY A 74 14.39 -6.94 14.26
N ARG A 75 14.34 -6.69 12.93
CA ARG A 75 15.33 -5.87 12.21
C ARG A 75 14.85 -4.45 11.90
N CYS A 76 13.56 -4.27 11.59
CA CYS A 76 13.01 -2.97 11.18
C CYS A 76 11.74 -2.57 11.95
N ASP A 77 11.32 -3.36 12.93
CA ASP A 77 10.09 -3.18 13.74
C ASP A 77 8.76 -3.16 12.95
N GLY A 78 8.81 -3.30 11.62
CA GLY A 78 7.63 -3.43 10.77
C GLY A 78 6.81 -4.68 11.09
N LEU A 79 5.49 -4.61 10.89
CA LEU A 79 4.59 -5.76 11.02
C LEU A 79 4.78 -6.73 9.83
N SER A 80 4.97 -8.01 10.14
CA SER A 80 5.06 -9.11 9.19
C SER A 80 3.98 -10.15 9.46
N ILE A 81 3.42 -10.73 8.41
CA ILE A 81 2.46 -11.84 8.50
C ILE A 81 3.23 -13.14 8.28
N GLU A 82 3.18 -14.04 9.26
CA GLU A 82 3.89 -15.31 9.25
C GLU A 82 2.90 -16.48 9.38
N CYS A 83 3.15 -17.59 8.69
CA CYS A 83 2.37 -18.82 8.88
C CYS A 83 2.65 -19.40 10.28
N ARG A 84 1.60 -19.83 10.98
CA ARG A 84 1.65 -20.34 12.36
C ARG A 84 2.30 -21.73 12.45
N ASP A 85 2.19 -22.54 11.40
CA ASP A 85 2.72 -23.90 11.38
C ASP A 85 3.70 -24.09 10.23
N ARG A 86 4.95 -24.46 10.56
CA ARG A 86 5.92 -24.99 9.60
C ARG A 86 6.46 -26.33 10.09
N GLU A 87 5.65 -27.36 9.99
CA GLU A 87 6.12 -28.75 9.81
C GLU A 87 5.30 -29.43 8.69
N SER A 88 5.72 -29.22 7.44
CA SER A 88 5.73 -30.21 6.36
C SER A 88 5.72 -29.53 4.98
N SER A 89 6.80 -29.79 4.24
CA SER A 89 6.88 -29.95 2.80
C SER A 89 5.56 -29.85 2.00
N ARG A 90 5.37 -28.72 1.29
CA ARG A 90 4.91 -28.65 -0.11
C ARG A 90 5.12 -27.22 -0.62
N SER A 91 6.34 -27.00 -1.12
CA SER A 91 6.67 -26.10 -2.22
C SER A 91 5.70 -24.93 -2.49
N HIS A 92 5.83 -23.86 -1.71
CA HIS A 92 5.81 -22.53 -2.32
C HIS A 92 7.25 -22.18 -2.62
N PRO A 93 7.61 -21.79 -3.86
CA PRO A 93 8.97 -21.44 -4.18
C PRO A 93 9.36 -20.29 -3.25
N LYS A 94 10.26 -20.59 -2.31
CA LYS A 94 11.06 -19.57 -1.65
C LYS A 94 11.94 -19.00 -2.77
N LYS A 95 11.40 -18.08 -3.58
CA LYS A 95 12.30 -17.14 -4.25
C LYS A 95 13.00 -16.44 -3.12
N SER A 96 14.30 -16.67 -3.04
CA SER A 96 15.23 -15.78 -2.36
C SER A 96 14.77 -14.36 -2.67
N LEU A 97 14.23 -13.65 -1.68
CA LEU A 97 14.55 -12.24 -1.66
C LEU A 97 15.99 -12.21 -1.20
N ASP A 98 16.84 -12.27 -2.22
CA ASP A 98 18.23 -11.93 -2.13
C ASP A 98 18.37 -10.67 -1.29
N LYS A 99 19.37 -10.72 -0.43
CA LYS A 99 19.85 -9.59 0.35
C LYS A 99 20.33 -8.51 -0.63
N GLU A 100 19.41 -7.72 -1.18
CA GLU A 100 19.79 -6.55 -1.96
C GLU A 100 18.89 -5.36 -1.62
N LYS A 101 19.49 -4.50 -0.78
CA LYS A 101 19.33 -3.05 -0.69
C LYS A 101 17.91 -2.52 -0.44
N CYS A 102 17.65 -2.20 0.83
CA CYS A 102 16.99 -0.93 1.14
C CYS A 102 17.90 0.21 0.66
N LEU A 103 17.52 0.84 -0.45
CA LEU A 103 17.94 2.17 -0.90
C LEU A 103 16.68 2.91 -1.33
#